data_AF-A0A6A6FLE7-F1
#
_entry.id   AF-A0A6A6FLE7-F1
#
_cell.length_a   1.000
_cell.length_b   1.000
_cell.length_c   1.000
_cell.angle_alpha   90.00
_cell.angle_beta   90.00
_cell.angle_gamma   90.00
#
_symmetry.space_group_name_H-M   'P 1'
#
loop_
_entity.id
_entity.type
_entity.pdbx_description
1 polymer ?
#
loop_
_entity_poly.entity_id
_entity_poly.type
_entity_poly.pdbx_seq_one_letter_code
_entity_poly.pdbx_strand_id
1 'polypeptide(L)'
;MAVTRKSNATKAENNARTSRKPQKRTKASELSTSPDQTKKSSAASRRNPRVLLFEAQKVLDAAIDDRKEAQQCYNQTQQRRRNMSRERDVMKAWKGLDSVEAADAKKKLLQAEEEVSGAKEWVKEMLEAEEMCGSRLNALWELVKLMDDEEAAAKGKSRDAETK
;
A
#
# COMPACT_ATOMS: atom_id res chain seq x y z
N MET A 1 44.51 -41.98 26.74
CA MET A 1 44.74 -40.71 26.01
C MET A 1 43.40 -40.07 25.73
N ALA A 2 43.25 -38.80 26.10
CA ALA A 2 42.03 -38.01 25.95
C ALA A 2 41.95 -37.39 24.54
N VAL A 3 40.75 -37.41 23.94
CA VAL A 3 40.43 -36.55 22.78
C VAL A 3 39.19 -35.74 23.15
N THR A 4 39.44 -34.58 23.75
CA THR A 4 38.45 -33.54 23.99
C THR A 4 38.22 -32.77 22.69
N ARG A 5 37.09 -33.00 22.01
CA ARG A 5 36.62 -32.08 20.97
C ARG A 5 35.74 -31.00 21.59
N LYS A 6 36.37 -29.88 21.95
CA LYS A 6 35.70 -28.58 22.05
C LYS A 6 35.30 -28.16 20.64
N SER A 7 34.01 -28.23 20.31
CA SER A 7 33.46 -27.55 19.14
C SER A 7 32.60 -26.38 19.62
N ASN A 8 33.07 -25.17 19.34
CA ASN A 8 32.36 -23.92 19.56
C ASN A 8 30.97 -24.00 18.92
N ALA A 9 29.95 -23.72 19.72
CA ALA A 9 28.62 -23.40 19.23
C ALA A 9 28.73 -22.14 18.36
N THR A 10 28.73 -22.32 17.05
CA THR A 10 28.49 -21.23 16.10
C THR A 10 27.05 -20.78 16.32
N LYS A 11 26.91 -19.54 16.80
CA LYS A 11 25.64 -18.82 16.94
C LYS A 11 24.94 -18.80 15.59
N ALA A 12 24.06 -19.77 15.37
CA ALA A 12 23.10 -19.74 14.29
C ALA A 12 22.06 -18.66 14.60
N GLU A 13 22.29 -17.50 13.99
CA GLU A 13 21.27 -16.64 13.40
C GLU A 13 20.09 -16.24 14.29
N ASN A 14 20.30 -15.15 15.03
CA ASN A 14 19.24 -14.19 15.36
C ASN A 14 18.76 -13.44 14.10
N ASN A 15 18.42 -14.17 13.03
CA ASN A 15 17.68 -13.66 11.88
C ASN A 15 16.18 -13.64 12.21
N ALA A 16 15.81 -13.08 13.36
CA ALA A 16 14.52 -12.41 13.47
C ALA A 16 14.64 -11.15 12.61
N ARG A 17 14.59 -11.35 11.28
CA ARG A 17 14.39 -10.32 10.28
C ARG A 17 13.05 -9.73 10.68
N THR A 18 13.10 -8.71 11.54
CA THR A 18 11.98 -7.82 11.77
C THR A 18 11.61 -7.40 10.37
N SER A 19 10.51 -7.97 9.87
CA SER A 19 9.85 -7.50 8.67
C SER A 19 9.65 -6.02 8.93
N ARG A 20 10.57 -5.20 8.41
CA ARG A 20 10.43 -3.76 8.48
C ARG A 20 9.12 -3.52 7.79
N LYS A 21 8.10 -3.11 8.55
CA LYS A 21 6.89 -2.54 7.97
C LYS A 21 7.38 -1.58 6.88
N PRO A 22 6.92 -1.71 5.62
CA PRO A 22 7.30 -0.77 4.59
C PRO A 22 7.06 0.62 5.14
N GLN A 23 8.11 1.43 5.05
CA GLN A 23 8.20 2.72 5.70
C GLN A 23 7.01 3.55 5.21
N LYS A 24 6.00 3.78 6.08
CA LYS A 24 4.93 4.75 5.79
C LYS A 24 5.65 6.00 5.30
N ARG A 25 5.40 6.41 4.04
CA ARG A 25 6.02 7.61 3.49
C ARG A 25 5.79 8.73 4.48
N THR A 26 6.86 9.46 4.79
CA THR A 26 6.80 10.69 5.56
C THR A 26 5.71 11.59 4.99
N LYS A 27 5.00 12.31 5.87
CA LYS A 27 3.82 13.18 5.67
C LYS A 27 3.86 14.19 4.50
N ALA A 28 4.90 14.18 3.68
CA ALA A 28 5.03 14.96 2.45
C ALA A 28 4.23 14.39 1.27
N SER A 29 3.54 13.25 1.42
CA SER A 29 2.67 12.68 0.38
C SER A 29 1.22 12.44 0.85
N GLU A 30 0.89 12.78 2.09
CA GLU A 30 -0.50 12.94 2.51
C GLU A 30 -1.02 14.25 1.90
N LEU A 31 -1.89 14.15 0.90
CA LEU A 31 -2.76 15.26 0.53
C LEU A 31 -3.57 15.62 1.78
N SER A 32 -3.40 16.84 2.29
CA SER A 32 -4.03 17.34 3.51
C SER A 32 -5.53 17.07 3.51
N THR A 33 -6.01 16.30 4.50
CA THR A 33 -7.43 15.97 4.68
C THR A 33 -8.23 17.03 5.43
N SER A 34 -7.60 18.15 5.82
CA SER A 34 -8.27 19.30 6.45
C SER A 34 -8.06 20.57 5.66
N PRO A 35 -9.13 21.37 5.39
CA PRO A 35 -8.99 22.66 4.76
C PRO A 35 -8.36 23.63 5.77
N ASP A 36 -7.07 23.88 5.60
CA ASP A 36 -6.37 24.88 6.38
C ASP A 36 -6.90 26.27 5.97
N GLN A 37 -7.85 26.77 6.74
CA GLN A 37 -8.36 28.12 6.61
C GLN A 37 -7.27 29.09 7.06
N THR A 38 -6.37 29.48 6.14
CA THR A 38 -5.88 30.85 5.94
C THR A 38 -4.64 30.87 5.06
N LYS A 39 -4.88 30.98 3.76
CA LYS A 39 -4.18 31.88 2.82
C LYS A 39 -5.06 31.91 1.60
N LYS A 40 -5.36 33.10 1.08
CA LYS A 40 -6.12 33.28 -0.17
C LYS A 40 -5.55 32.31 -1.21
N SER A 41 -6.29 31.26 -1.51
CA SER A 41 -5.96 30.24 -2.51
C SER A 41 -6.12 30.86 -3.88
N SER A 42 -5.22 31.77 -4.24
CA SER A 42 -5.04 32.14 -5.63
C SER A 42 -4.52 30.91 -6.38
N ALA A 43 -5.30 30.45 -7.36
CA ALA A 43 -4.91 29.49 -8.40
C ALA A 43 -5.01 27.97 -8.13
N ALA A 44 -5.92 27.50 -7.26
CA ALA A 44 -6.36 26.09 -7.35
C ALA A 44 -7.24 25.79 -8.60
N SER A 45 -7.62 26.83 -9.37
CA SER A 45 -8.49 26.73 -10.54
C SER A 45 -7.96 27.55 -11.73
N ARG A 46 -6.76 27.24 -12.22
CA ARG A 46 -6.20 27.81 -13.47
C ARG A 46 -5.40 26.84 -14.34
N ARG A 47 -5.18 25.60 -13.90
CA ARG A 47 -4.47 24.60 -14.72
C ARG A 47 -5.45 23.94 -15.68
N ASN A 48 -5.02 23.78 -16.93
CA ASN A 48 -5.81 23.13 -17.97
C ASN A 48 -6.22 21.72 -17.51
N PRO A 49 -7.52 21.36 -17.49
CA PRO A 49 -7.99 20.03 -17.11
C PRO A 49 -7.29 18.87 -17.80
N ARG A 50 -6.82 19.07 -19.05
CA ARG A 50 -6.03 18.08 -19.80
C ARG A 50 -4.70 17.77 -19.09
N VAL A 51 -4.02 18.77 -18.53
CA VAL A 51 -2.77 18.58 -17.76
C VAL A 51 -3.05 17.87 -16.44
N LEU A 52 -4.14 18.25 -15.76
CA LEU A 52 -4.56 17.62 -14.50
C LEU A 52 -4.94 16.14 -14.70
N LEU A 53 -5.47 15.78 -15.87
CA LEU A 53 -5.79 14.40 -16.23
C LEU A 53 -4.53 13.52 -16.31
N PHE A 54 -3.46 14.01 -16.95
CA PHE A 54 -2.19 13.30 -16.99
C PHE A 54 -1.54 13.15 -15.60
N GLU A 55 -1.65 14.18 -14.77
CA GLU A 55 -1.17 14.11 -13.38
C GLU A 55 -1.99 13.08 -12.57
N ALA A 56 -3.32 13.07 -12.73
CA ALA A 56 -4.20 12.11 -12.06
C ALA A 56 -3.94 10.66 -12.50
N GLN A 57 -3.64 10.43 -13.78
CA GLN A 57 -3.26 9.10 -14.28
C GLN A 57 -2.02 8.57 -13.56
N LYS A 58 -0.97 9.40 -13.45
CA LYS A 58 0.27 9.02 -12.74
C LYS A 58 0.03 8.70 -11.27
N VAL A 59 -0.87 9.44 -10.62
CA VAL A 59 -1.24 9.21 -9.22
C VAL A 59 -2.00 7.89 -9.07
N LEU A 60 -2.91 7.57 -10.00
CA LEU A 60 -3.61 6.28 -10.01
C LEU A 60 -2.64 5.12 -10.25
N ASP A 61 -1.71 5.25 -11.19
CA ASP A 61 -0.70 4.22 -11.47
C ASP A 61 0.15 3.94 -10.22
N ALA A 62 0.58 5.00 -9.51
CA ALA A 62 1.30 4.86 -8.25
C ALA A 62 0.47 4.18 -7.15
N ALA A 63 -0.83 4.52 -7.02
CA ALA A 63 -1.73 3.88 -6.06
C ALA A 63 -1.93 2.38 -6.35
N ILE A 64 -2.02 2.01 -7.63
CA ILE A 64 -2.09 0.61 -8.07
C ILE A 64 -0.82 -0.15 -7.69
N ASP A 65 0.34 0.46 -7.85
CA ASP A 65 1.61 -0.15 -7.48
C ASP A 65 1.75 -0.30 -5.95
N ASP A 66 1.33 0.71 -5.18
CA ASP A 66 1.27 0.65 -3.72
C ASP A 66 0.32 -0.48 -3.24
N ARG A 67 -0.85 -0.65 -3.89
CA ARG A 67 -1.75 -1.77 -3.62
C ARG A 67 -1.10 -3.12 -3.91
N LYS A 68 -0.38 -3.25 -5.02
CA LYS A 68 0.35 -4.49 -5.35
C LYS A 68 1.41 -4.79 -4.29
N GLU A 69 2.15 -3.78 -3.83
CA GLU A 69 3.14 -3.94 -2.76
C GLU A 69 2.48 -4.40 -1.46
N ALA A 70 1.37 -3.75 -1.07
CA ALA A 70 0.60 -4.14 0.10
C ALA A 70 0.11 -5.59 0.02
N GLN A 71 -0.40 -5.99 -1.15
CA GLN A 71 -0.86 -7.35 -1.38
C GLN A 71 0.28 -8.39 -1.30
N GLN A 72 1.45 -8.07 -1.83
CA GLN A 72 2.63 -8.93 -1.73
C GLN A 72 3.08 -9.07 -0.28
N CYS A 73 3.14 -7.97 0.47
CA CYS A 73 3.48 -7.98 1.89
C CYS A 73 2.50 -8.83 2.69
N TYR A 74 1.20 -8.68 2.46
CA TYR A 74 0.17 -9.52 3.08
C TYR A 74 0.38 -11.01 2.80
N ASN A 75 0.63 -11.38 1.53
CA ASN A 75 0.86 -12.78 1.16
C ASN A 75 2.10 -13.37 1.85
N GLN A 76 3.20 -12.61 1.92
CA GLN A 76 4.41 -13.02 2.63
C GLN A 76 4.16 -13.18 4.14
N THR A 77 3.37 -12.29 4.73
CA THR A 77 3.06 -12.30 6.16
C THR A 77 2.13 -13.48 6.50
N GLN A 78 1.16 -13.79 5.64
CA GLN A 78 0.34 -15.00 5.73
C GLN A 78 1.18 -16.27 5.67
N GLN A 79 2.17 -16.32 4.76
CA GLN A 79 3.07 -17.46 4.69
C GLN A 79 3.93 -17.60 5.95
N ARG A 80 4.42 -16.48 6.51
CA ARG A 80 5.13 -16.47 7.79
C ARG A 80 4.25 -17.02 8.92
N ARG A 81 3.00 -16.56 9.04
CA ARG A 81 2.05 -17.08 10.04
C ARG A 81 1.88 -18.60 9.93
N ARG A 82 1.72 -19.14 8.70
CA ARG A 82 1.62 -20.59 8.48
C ARG A 82 2.86 -21.34 8.98
N ASN A 83 4.05 -20.80 8.72
CA ASN A 83 5.30 -21.37 9.22
C ASN A 83 5.36 -21.35 10.76
N MET A 84 4.96 -20.24 11.40
CA MET A 84 4.93 -20.16 12.87
C MET A 84 3.92 -21.14 13.48
N SER A 85 2.78 -21.35 12.82
CA SER A 85 1.79 -22.34 13.26
C SER A 85 2.37 -23.74 13.22
N ARG A 86 3.11 -24.07 12.15
CA ARG A 86 3.80 -25.36 12.01
C ARG A 86 4.90 -25.52 13.06
N GLU A 87 5.70 -24.48 13.32
CA GLU A 87 6.73 -24.49 14.38
C GLU A 87 6.11 -24.81 15.75
N ARG A 88 4.99 -24.15 16.09
CA ARG A 88 4.24 -24.42 17.32
C ARG A 88 3.81 -25.88 17.42
N ASP A 89 3.28 -26.45 16.35
CA ASP A 89 2.77 -27.82 16.35
C ASP A 89 3.91 -28.85 16.47
N VAL A 90 5.05 -28.59 15.82
CA VAL A 90 6.28 -29.38 16.00
C VAL A 90 6.78 -29.29 17.44
N MET A 91 6.85 -28.09 18.03
CA MET A 91 7.32 -27.93 19.41
C MET A 91 6.43 -28.68 20.40
N LYS A 92 5.10 -28.61 20.25
CA LYS A 92 4.17 -29.38 21.08
C LYS A 92 4.39 -30.89 20.97
N ALA A 93 4.59 -31.38 19.76
CA ALA A 93 4.80 -32.81 19.52
C ALA A 93 6.15 -33.31 20.07
N TRP A 94 7.22 -32.50 19.98
CA TRP A 94 8.59 -32.92 20.34
C TRP A 94 8.95 -32.64 21.80
N LYS A 95 8.47 -31.53 22.36
CA LYS A 95 8.83 -31.06 23.71
C LYS A 95 7.71 -31.22 24.73
N GLY A 96 6.51 -31.57 24.28
CA GLY A 96 5.31 -31.65 25.10
C GLY A 96 4.47 -30.38 25.04
N LEU A 97 3.19 -30.52 25.39
CA LEU A 97 2.20 -29.43 25.30
C LEU A 97 2.50 -28.25 26.24
N ASP A 98 3.05 -28.54 27.42
CA ASP A 98 3.32 -27.56 28.48
C ASP A 98 4.78 -27.11 28.53
N SER A 99 5.56 -27.42 27.48
CA SER A 99 6.95 -27.00 27.40
C SER A 99 7.05 -25.48 27.21
N VAL A 100 8.12 -24.88 27.74
CA VAL A 100 8.42 -23.45 27.57
C VAL A 100 8.55 -23.11 26.09
N GLU A 101 9.17 -23.98 25.30
CA GLU A 101 9.36 -23.80 23.85
C GLU A 101 8.02 -23.84 23.08
N ALA A 102 7.06 -24.68 23.51
CA ALA A 102 5.73 -24.71 22.93
C ALA A 102 4.94 -23.42 23.25
N ALA A 103 5.11 -22.87 24.47
CA ALA A 103 4.54 -21.58 24.86
C ALA A 103 5.16 -20.41 24.08
N ASP A 104 6.48 -20.40 23.91
CA ASP A 104 7.19 -19.38 23.12
C ASP A 104 6.77 -19.41 21.65
N ALA A 105 6.67 -20.59 21.04
CA ALA A 105 6.19 -20.74 19.67
C ALA A 105 4.73 -20.27 19.52
N LYS A 106 3.88 -20.48 20.53
CA LYS A 106 2.51 -19.93 20.57
C LYS A 106 2.53 -18.40 20.62
N LYS A 107 3.40 -17.80 21.44
CA LYS A 107 3.55 -16.33 21.51
C LYS A 107 3.99 -15.75 20.17
N LYS A 108 4.96 -16.38 19.49
CA LYS A 108 5.38 -15.96 18.15
C LYS A 108 4.26 -16.07 17.11
N LEU A 109 3.42 -17.12 17.19
CA LEU A 109 2.26 -17.25 16.31
C LEU A 109 1.26 -16.11 16.53
N LEU A 110 0.96 -15.76 17.79
CA LEU A 110 0.05 -14.64 18.10
C LEU A 110 0.58 -13.32 17.52
N GLN A 111 1.89 -13.05 17.68
CA GLN A 111 2.51 -11.86 17.08
C GLN A 111 2.40 -11.88 15.54
N ALA A 112 2.57 -13.04 14.90
CA ALA A 112 2.39 -13.16 13.46
C ALA A 112 0.93 -12.96 13.03
N GLU A 113 -0.05 -13.32 13.86
CA GLU A 113 -1.47 -13.06 13.60
C GLU A 113 -1.81 -11.57 13.68
N GLU A 114 -1.23 -10.85 14.65
CA GLU A 114 -1.32 -9.39 14.72
C GLU A 114 -0.70 -8.71 13.50
N GLU A 115 0.49 -9.17 13.06
CA GLU A 115 1.13 -8.68 11.83
C GLU A 115 0.25 -8.91 10.60
N VAL A 116 -0.39 -10.09 10.48
CA VAL A 116 -1.34 -10.38 9.39
C VAL A 116 -2.54 -9.42 9.42
N SER A 117 -3.07 -9.12 10.61
CA SER A 117 -4.17 -8.16 10.75
C SER A 117 -3.77 -6.78 10.24
N GLY A 118 -2.60 -6.28 10.66
CA GLY A 118 -2.09 -4.99 10.19
C GLY A 118 -1.81 -4.96 8.68
N ALA A 119 -1.29 -6.06 8.11
CA ALA A 119 -1.10 -6.16 6.66
C ALA A 119 -2.42 -6.17 5.90
N LYS A 120 -3.48 -6.79 6.45
CA LYS A 120 -4.83 -6.78 5.87
C LYS A 120 -5.43 -5.37 5.87
N GLU A 121 -5.27 -4.63 6.96
CA GLU A 121 -5.71 -3.24 7.05
C GLU A 121 -4.98 -2.37 6.03
N TRP A 122 -3.67 -2.53 5.87
CA TRP A 122 -2.91 -1.78 4.88
C TRP A 122 -3.38 -2.06 3.44
N VAL A 123 -3.66 -3.32 3.07
CA VAL A 123 -4.25 -3.65 1.76
C VAL A 123 -5.58 -2.93 1.57
N LYS A 124 -6.42 -2.86 2.61
CA LYS A 124 -7.70 -2.16 2.56
C LYS A 124 -7.51 -0.66 2.34
N GLU A 125 -6.59 -0.02 3.07
CA GLU A 125 -6.27 1.40 2.90
C GLU A 125 -5.80 1.71 1.47
N MET A 126 -4.96 0.84 0.87
CA MET A 126 -4.47 1.05 -0.49
C MET A 126 -5.57 0.84 -1.55
N LEU A 127 -6.49 -0.09 -1.33
CA LEU A 127 -7.67 -0.25 -2.19
C LEU A 127 -8.58 0.99 -2.15
N GLU A 128 -8.83 1.54 -0.96
CA GLU A 128 -9.61 2.78 -0.79
C GLU A 128 -8.90 3.97 -1.48
N ALA A 129 -7.57 4.05 -1.39
CA ALA A 129 -6.79 5.07 -2.10
C ALA A 129 -6.87 4.93 -3.64
N GLU A 130 -6.77 3.70 -4.16
CA GLU A 130 -6.93 3.41 -5.59
C GLU A 130 -8.32 3.84 -6.09
N GLU A 131 -9.38 3.52 -5.36
CA GLU A 131 -10.76 3.89 -5.70
C GLU A 131 -10.95 5.41 -5.77
N MET A 132 -10.41 6.14 -4.80
CA MET A 132 -10.45 7.60 -4.76
C MET A 132 -9.69 8.21 -5.94
N CYS A 133 -8.54 7.66 -6.29
CA CYS A 133 -7.75 8.11 -7.45
C CYS A 133 -8.49 7.82 -8.77
N GLY A 134 -9.10 6.65 -8.91
CA GLY A 134 -9.87 6.26 -10.09
C GLY A 134 -11.09 7.14 -10.31
N SER A 135 -11.84 7.41 -9.24
CA SER A 135 -13.01 8.30 -9.28
C SER A 135 -12.61 9.72 -9.70
N ARG A 136 -11.50 10.23 -9.17
CA ARG A 136 -10.95 11.55 -9.55
C ARG A 136 -10.51 11.60 -11.00
N LEU A 137 -9.84 10.57 -11.50
CA LEU A 137 -9.44 10.47 -12.90
C LEU A 137 -10.66 10.49 -13.82
N ASN A 138 -11.70 9.71 -13.47
CA ASN A 138 -12.94 9.67 -14.25
C ASN A 138 -13.63 11.04 -14.31
N ALA A 139 -13.72 11.75 -13.19
CA ALA A 139 -14.29 13.10 -13.16
C ALA A 139 -13.51 14.09 -14.05
N LEU A 140 -12.17 14.01 -14.06
CA LEU A 140 -11.34 14.84 -14.94
C LEU A 140 -11.50 14.46 -16.41
N TRP A 141 -11.68 13.18 -16.71
CA TRP A 141 -11.91 12.70 -18.07
C TRP A 141 -13.22 13.23 -18.66
N GLU A 142 -14.33 13.15 -17.90
CA GLU A 142 -15.61 13.73 -18.32
C GLU A 142 -15.53 15.25 -18.51
N LEU A 143 -14.80 15.96 -17.64
CA LEU A 143 -14.60 17.40 -17.78
C LEU A 143 -13.85 17.76 -19.06
N VAL A 144 -12.77 17.03 -19.39
CA VAL A 144 -12.01 17.25 -20.63
C VAL A 144 -12.88 16.97 -21.86
N LYS A 145 -13.67 15.89 -21.85
CA LYS A 145 -14.60 15.56 -22.93
C LYS A 145 -15.61 16.67 -23.17
N LEU A 146 -16.22 17.20 -22.11
CA LEU A 146 -17.15 18.33 -22.20
C LEU A 146 -16.47 19.58 -22.81
N MET A 147 -15.23 19.87 -22.43
CA MET A 147 -14.46 20.97 -23.04
C MET A 147 -14.21 20.75 -24.53
N ASP A 148 -13.86 19.52 -24.93
CA ASP A 148 -13.63 19.17 -26.33
C ASP A 148 -14.94 19.32 -27.16
N ASP A 149 -16.07 18.90 -26.60
CA ASP A 149 -17.40 19.03 -27.21
C ASP A 149 -17.81 20.51 -27.37
N GLU A 150 -17.58 21.34 -26.35
CA GLU A 150 -17.84 22.78 -26.39
C GLU A 150 -16.95 23.50 -27.42
N GLU A 151 -15.65 23.17 -27.48
CA GLU A 151 -14.72 23.71 -28.48
C GLU A 151 -15.15 23.32 -29.91
N ALA A 152 -15.61 22.09 -30.12
CA ALA A 152 -16.10 21.62 -31.41
C ALA A 152 -17.39 22.36 -31.84
N ALA A 153 -18.34 22.55 -30.91
CA ALA A 153 -19.56 23.29 -31.15
C ALA A 153 -19.32 24.77 -31.48
N ALA A 154 -18.34 25.41 -30.83
CA ALA A 154 -17.96 26.79 -31.11
C ALA A 154 -17.31 26.94 -32.51
N LYS A 155 -16.43 26.01 -32.90
CA LYS A 155 -15.80 25.99 -34.24
C LYS A 155 -16.81 25.67 -35.36
N GLY A 156 -17.86 24.90 -35.07
CA GLY A 156 -18.95 24.65 -35.99
C GLY A 156 -19.77 25.91 -36.31
N LYS A 157 -20.09 26.71 -35.29
CA LYS A 157 -20.86 27.95 -35.44
C LYS A 157 -20.11 29.07 -36.17
N SER A 158 -18.76 29.12 -36.09
CA SER A 158 -17.99 30.15 -36.80
C SER A 158 -17.98 29.94 -38.32
N ARG A 159 -18.04 28.69 -38.79
CA ARG A 159 -18.13 28.37 -40.23
C ARG A 159 -19.46 28.75 -40.87
N ASP A 160 -20.56 28.64 -40.13
CA ASP A 160 -21.91 29.03 -40.59
C ASP A 160 -22.10 30.56 -40.60
N ALA A 161 -21.28 31.30 -39.84
CA ALA A 161 -21.28 32.77 -39.82
C ALA A 161 -20.40 33.39 -40.92
N GLU A 162 -19.33 32.72 -41.36
CA GLU A 162 -18.47 33.16 -42.48
C GLU A 162 -19.03 32.84 -43.87
N THR A 163 -20.09 32.03 -43.97
CA THR A 163 -20.71 31.62 -45.24
C THR A 163 -22.02 32.35 -45.58
N LYS A 164 -22.34 33.42 -44.84
CA LYS A 164 -23.40 34.40 -45.16
C LYS A 164 -22.79 35.75 -45.49
#